data_AF-B1MUA5-F1
#
_entry.id   AF-B1MUA5-F1
#
_cell.length_a   1.000
_cell.length_b   1.000
_cell.length_c   1.000
_cell.angle_alpha   90.00
_cell.angle_beta   90.00
_cell.angle_gamma   90.00
#
_symmetry.space_group_name_H-M   'P 1'
#
loop_
_entity.id
_entity.type
_entity.pdbx_description
1 polymer ?
#
loop_
_entity_poly.entity_id
_entity_poly.type
_entity_poly.pdbx_seq_one_letter_code
_entity_poly.pdbx_strand_id
1 'polypeptide(L)'
;MGVYVDKEYRVKRKSSENGRKSAFAHKVKNGGKNYSRNVQERINRKGASKEVVVKISGGAVTRQGIRNSIDYMSRESELPVMSESGRVWTGAEILEAKEHMIDRANDPQHVMNDKGKENKKITQNIVFSPPVLAKVKPEDLLESVRKTMQKKYPNHRFVLGYHCDKKEHPHVHVVFRIRDNDGKRADIRKKDLREIRTGFCEELKLKGYDVKATHKQQHGLNQSVKDAHNTAPKRQKGVYEVVDVGYDHYQNDKTKSKQHFIKLKTLNKGVEKTYWGADFGDLCSRESVKAGDLVRLKKLGQKEVKIPALDKNGVQHGWKTVHRNEWQLENLGVKGVDRTPSASKELVLNSPDMLLKQQQRMAQFTQQKASTLQSEQKLKTGIKFWGFGAYKI
;
A
#
# COMPACT_ATOMS: atom_id res chain seq x y z
N MET A 1 -16.07 -22.91 8.53
CA MET A 1 -16.43 -24.33 8.24
C MET A 1 -15.84 -24.79 6.91
N GLY A 2 -15.30 -26.01 6.86
CA GLY A 2 -14.81 -26.60 5.61
C GLY A 2 -15.98 -27.00 4.73
N VAL A 3 -16.05 -26.42 3.53
CA VAL A 3 -17.04 -26.84 2.52
C VAL A 3 -16.61 -28.23 2.03
N TYR A 4 -17.34 -29.27 2.43
CA TYR A 4 -17.18 -30.59 1.85
C TYR A 4 -17.80 -30.57 0.45
N VAL A 5 -16.98 -30.86 -0.56
CA VAL A 5 -17.42 -30.96 -1.95
C VAL A 5 -16.91 -32.28 -2.49
N ASP A 6 -17.80 -32.97 -3.19
CA ASP A 6 -17.58 -34.32 -3.68
C ASP A 6 -16.30 -34.47 -4.54
N LYS A 7 -15.64 -35.63 -4.43
CA LYS A 7 -14.34 -35.89 -5.08
C LYS A 7 -14.43 -35.78 -6.60
N GLU A 8 -15.56 -36.14 -7.20
CA GLU A 8 -15.78 -36.02 -8.64
C GLU A 8 -15.87 -34.56 -9.11
N TYR A 9 -16.53 -33.70 -8.33
CA TYR A 9 -16.62 -32.26 -8.61
C TYR A 9 -15.26 -31.55 -8.54
N ARG A 10 -14.34 -32.06 -7.70
CA ARG A 10 -12.94 -31.58 -7.61
C ARG A 10 -12.15 -31.84 -8.89
N VAL A 11 -12.47 -32.89 -9.65
CA VAL A 11 -11.72 -33.30 -10.85
C VAL A 11 -12.21 -32.53 -12.08
N LYS A 12 -13.54 -32.44 -12.27
CA LYS A 12 -14.15 -31.75 -13.43
C LYS A 12 -13.79 -30.27 -13.53
N ARG A 13 -13.68 -29.55 -12.40
CA ARG A 13 -13.27 -28.12 -12.41
C ARG A 13 -11.75 -27.91 -12.50
N LYS A 14 -10.93 -28.93 -12.27
CA LYS A 14 -9.46 -28.84 -12.31
C LYS A 14 -8.91 -28.93 -13.74
N SER A 15 -9.62 -29.59 -14.65
CA SER A 15 -9.22 -29.73 -16.06
C SER A 15 -9.59 -28.54 -16.94
N SER A 16 -10.54 -27.69 -16.54
CA SER A 16 -10.93 -26.51 -17.33
C SER A 16 -9.94 -25.35 -17.16
N GLU A 17 -9.67 -24.63 -18.25
CA GLU A 17 -8.72 -23.52 -18.29
C GLU A 17 -9.10 -22.37 -17.34
N ASN A 18 -10.40 -22.09 -17.23
CA ASN A 18 -10.98 -21.13 -16.26
C ASN A 18 -10.89 -21.64 -14.81
N GLY A 19 -10.93 -22.94 -14.61
CA GLY A 19 -10.75 -23.58 -13.30
C GLY A 19 -9.35 -23.38 -12.73
N ARG A 20 -8.31 -23.49 -13.57
CA ARG A 20 -6.89 -23.31 -13.20
C ARG A 20 -6.56 -21.92 -12.66
N LYS A 21 -7.32 -20.89 -13.05
CA LYS A 21 -7.13 -19.48 -12.63
C LYS A 21 -7.96 -19.09 -11.40
N SER A 22 -8.83 -19.96 -10.89
CA SER A 22 -9.68 -19.62 -9.74
C SER A 22 -8.89 -19.62 -8.43
N ALA A 23 -9.16 -18.66 -7.54
CA ALA A 23 -8.59 -18.62 -6.19
C ALA A 23 -8.87 -19.90 -5.39
N PHE A 24 -9.98 -20.58 -5.71
CA PHE A 24 -10.35 -21.89 -5.17
C PHE A 24 -9.41 -23.00 -5.63
N ALA A 25 -9.10 -23.10 -6.93
CA ALA A 25 -8.16 -24.11 -7.44
C ALA A 25 -6.74 -23.92 -6.90
N HIS A 26 -6.30 -22.67 -6.74
CA HIS A 26 -5.05 -22.36 -6.05
C HIS A 26 -5.09 -22.81 -4.58
N LYS A 27 -6.21 -22.58 -3.86
CA LYS A 27 -6.40 -23.03 -2.47
C LYS A 27 -6.50 -24.56 -2.36
N VAL A 28 -6.99 -25.26 -3.37
CA VAL A 28 -7.02 -26.74 -3.40
C VAL A 28 -5.65 -27.33 -3.72
N LYS A 29 -4.87 -26.69 -4.61
CA LYS A 29 -3.53 -27.15 -5.02
C LYS A 29 -2.45 -26.81 -3.99
N ASN A 30 -2.53 -25.60 -3.44
CA ASN A 30 -1.51 -25.02 -2.55
C ASN A 30 -2.00 -24.80 -1.12
N GLY A 31 -3.26 -25.14 -0.77
CA GLY A 31 -3.81 -25.03 0.57
C GLY A 31 -3.70 -26.32 1.39
N GLY A 32 -4.11 -26.26 2.66
CA GLY A 32 -4.01 -27.38 3.61
C GLY A 32 -2.76 -27.33 4.49
N LYS A 33 -2.35 -28.46 5.08
CA LYS A 33 -1.23 -28.55 6.04
C LYS A 33 0.08 -27.94 5.51
N ASN A 34 0.36 -28.08 4.21
CA ASN A 34 1.55 -27.53 3.58
C ASN A 34 1.51 -25.99 3.45
N TYR A 35 0.34 -25.39 3.21
CA TYR A 35 0.18 -23.93 3.24
C TYR A 35 0.43 -23.39 4.64
N SER A 36 -0.21 -24.00 5.64
CA SER A 36 -0.05 -23.60 7.04
C SER A 36 1.41 -23.74 7.47
N ARG A 37 2.09 -24.83 7.07
CA ARG A 37 3.53 -25.02 7.34
C ARG A 37 4.39 -23.93 6.67
N ASN A 38 4.17 -23.64 5.39
CA ASN A 38 4.94 -22.62 4.66
C ASN A 38 4.65 -21.18 5.17
N VAL A 39 3.43 -20.92 5.61
CA VAL A 39 3.07 -19.65 6.27
C VAL A 39 3.76 -19.56 7.62
N GLN A 40 3.73 -20.63 8.42
CA GLN A 40 4.40 -20.67 9.73
C GLN A 40 5.92 -20.51 9.58
N GLU A 41 6.54 -21.19 8.63
CA GLU A 41 7.97 -21.05 8.34
C GLU A 41 8.32 -19.63 7.90
N ARG A 42 7.47 -18.99 7.08
CA ARG A 42 7.64 -17.58 6.69
C ARG A 42 7.49 -16.65 7.89
N ILE A 43 6.51 -16.89 8.78
CA ILE A 43 6.31 -16.13 10.01
C ILE A 43 7.56 -16.26 10.89
N ASN A 44 8.09 -17.48 11.06
CA ASN A 44 9.30 -17.71 11.85
C ASN A 44 10.52 -16.99 11.24
N ARG A 45 10.65 -16.97 9.90
CA ARG A 45 11.79 -16.34 9.21
C ARG A 45 11.70 -14.82 9.09
N LYS A 46 10.51 -14.26 8.88
CA LYS A 46 10.30 -12.84 8.53
C LYS A 46 9.48 -12.05 9.55
N GLY A 47 9.02 -12.70 10.62
CA GLY A 47 7.99 -12.16 11.52
C GLY A 47 6.58 -12.31 10.94
N ALA A 48 5.56 -12.26 11.80
CA ALA A 48 4.18 -12.29 11.30
C ALA A 48 3.77 -10.95 10.69
N SER A 49 2.80 -11.02 9.79
CA SER A 49 2.29 -9.85 9.07
C SER A 49 1.62 -8.87 10.03
N LYS A 50 1.93 -7.58 9.89
CA LYS A 50 1.24 -6.49 10.57
C LYS A 50 0.06 -5.93 9.74
N GLU A 51 -0.23 -6.56 8.60
CA GLU A 51 -1.21 -6.07 7.64
C GLU A 51 -2.65 -6.27 8.13
N VAL A 52 -3.43 -5.19 8.13
CA VAL A 52 -4.88 -5.26 8.30
C VAL A 52 -5.57 -5.72 7.03
N VAL A 53 -6.69 -6.42 7.19
CA VAL A 53 -7.50 -6.95 6.09
C VAL A 53 -8.90 -6.37 6.14
N VAL A 54 -9.37 -5.90 4.98
CA VAL A 54 -10.77 -5.57 4.73
C VAL A 54 -11.23 -6.36 3.51
N LYS A 55 -12.33 -7.08 3.63
CA LYS A 55 -12.91 -7.89 2.54
C LYS A 55 -14.42 -7.74 2.48
N ILE A 56 -14.98 -7.89 1.29
CA ILE A 56 -16.42 -8.09 1.11
C ILE A 56 -16.69 -9.60 1.19
N SER A 57 -17.61 -10.01 2.06
CA SER A 57 -17.98 -11.42 2.27
C SER A 57 -19.28 -11.84 1.58
N GLY A 58 -20.17 -10.88 1.26
CA GLY A 58 -21.48 -11.17 0.69
C GLY A 58 -22.39 -9.94 0.77
N GLY A 59 -23.69 -10.12 0.66
CA GLY A 59 -24.69 -9.06 0.82
C GLY A 59 -26.10 -9.59 0.62
N ALA A 60 -27.10 -8.86 1.07
CA ALA A 60 -28.50 -9.25 0.95
C ALA A 60 -29.20 -8.54 -0.21
N VAL A 61 -30.13 -9.25 -0.85
CA VAL A 61 -31.04 -8.71 -1.86
C VAL A 61 -32.44 -8.49 -1.30
N THR A 62 -32.85 -9.21 -0.25
CA THR A 62 -34.21 -9.16 0.32
C THR A 62 -34.20 -8.75 1.79
N ARG A 63 -35.35 -8.33 2.33
CA ARG A 63 -35.53 -8.05 3.77
C ARG A 63 -35.11 -9.24 4.63
N GLN A 64 -35.51 -10.45 4.24
CA GLN A 64 -35.14 -11.66 4.96
C GLN A 64 -33.62 -11.92 4.89
N GLY A 65 -32.98 -11.64 3.77
CA GLY A 65 -31.53 -11.74 3.67
C GLY A 65 -30.77 -10.80 4.62
N ILE A 66 -31.33 -9.62 4.92
CA ILE A 66 -30.78 -8.69 5.93
C ILE A 66 -30.88 -9.33 7.31
N ARG A 67 -32.07 -9.84 7.69
CA ARG A 67 -32.28 -10.54 8.97
C ARG A 67 -31.29 -11.69 9.13
N ASN A 68 -31.19 -12.56 8.14
CA ASN A 68 -30.26 -13.70 8.14
C ASN A 68 -28.79 -13.25 8.27
N SER A 69 -28.41 -12.10 7.71
CA SER A 69 -27.05 -11.57 7.85
C SER A 69 -26.76 -11.10 9.29
N ILE A 70 -27.76 -10.51 9.96
CA ILE A 70 -27.66 -10.07 11.35
C ILE A 70 -27.72 -11.28 12.31
N ASP A 71 -28.55 -12.27 12.02
CA ASP A 71 -28.60 -13.54 12.77
C ASP A 71 -27.28 -14.29 12.70
N TYR A 72 -26.69 -14.39 11.50
CA TYR A 72 -25.35 -14.96 11.34
C TYR A 72 -24.28 -14.16 12.11
N MET A 73 -24.33 -12.83 12.05
CA MET A 73 -23.39 -11.95 12.76
C MET A 73 -23.56 -11.98 14.28
N SER A 74 -24.77 -12.19 14.78
CA SER A 74 -25.05 -12.25 16.22
C SER A 74 -25.02 -13.67 16.77
N ARG A 75 -24.83 -14.70 15.93
CA ARG A 75 -25.03 -16.12 16.31
C ARG A 75 -26.40 -16.35 16.92
N GLU A 76 -27.44 -16.00 16.18
CA GLU A 76 -28.82 -16.15 16.65
C GLU A 76 -29.05 -15.44 18.00
N SER A 77 -28.55 -14.20 18.10
CA SER A 77 -28.69 -13.32 19.26
C SER A 77 -27.79 -13.59 20.48
N GLU A 78 -26.82 -14.51 20.40
CA GLU A 78 -25.85 -14.75 21.47
C GLU A 78 -24.79 -13.65 21.62
N LEU A 79 -24.48 -12.92 20.53
CA LEU A 79 -23.44 -11.89 20.49
C LEU A 79 -24.03 -10.49 20.28
N PRO A 80 -23.44 -9.47 20.94
CA PRO A 80 -23.90 -8.10 20.82
C PRO A 80 -23.70 -7.54 19.40
N VAL A 81 -24.64 -6.69 18.98
CA VAL A 81 -24.58 -5.95 17.72
C VAL A 81 -24.60 -4.46 18.01
N MET A 82 -23.71 -3.71 17.37
CA MET A 82 -23.59 -2.25 17.55
C MET A 82 -24.04 -1.52 16.28
N SER A 83 -24.71 -0.37 16.43
CA SER A 83 -25.12 0.53 15.34
C SER A 83 -24.02 1.48 14.92
N GLU A 84 -24.25 2.22 13.83
CA GLU A 84 -23.41 3.35 13.41
C GLU A 84 -23.30 4.46 14.47
N SER A 85 -24.37 4.67 15.25
CA SER A 85 -24.43 5.66 16.35
C SER A 85 -23.76 5.20 17.64
N GLY A 86 -23.35 3.92 17.72
CA GLY A 86 -22.74 3.34 18.92
C GLY A 86 -23.75 2.72 19.89
N ARG A 87 -25.04 2.65 19.54
CA ARG A 87 -26.05 1.89 20.31
C ARG A 87 -25.73 0.40 20.22
N VAL A 88 -25.77 -0.30 21.34
CA VAL A 88 -25.55 -1.76 21.41
C VAL A 88 -26.87 -2.45 21.68
N TRP A 89 -27.16 -3.50 20.92
CA TRP A 89 -28.31 -4.38 21.11
C TRP A 89 -27.84 -5.77 21.53
N THR A 90 -28.53 -6.37 22.49
CA THR A 90 -28.21 -7.69 23.04
C THR A 90 -29.45 -8.58 23.16
N GLY A 91 -29.28 -9.90 23.04
CA GLY A 91 -30.36 -10.87 23.23
C GLY A 91 -31.62 -10.52 22.41
N ALA A 92 -32.75 -10.35 23.08
CA ALA A 92 -34.03 -10.04 22.43
C ALA A 92 -34.04 -8.69 21.66
N GLU A 93 -33.22 -7.72 22.05
CA GLU A 93 -33.14 -6.40 21.41
C GLU A 93 -32.54 -6.48 19.99
N ILE A 94 -31.95 -7.60 19.61
CA ILE A 94 -31.40 -7.80 18.25
C ILE A 94 -32.51 -7.75 17.19
N LEU A 95 -33.77 -7.98 17.58
CA LEU A 95 -34.90 -7.68 16.72
C LEU A 95 -34.96 -6.20 16.31
N GLU A 96 -34.64 -5.27 17.22
CA GLU A 96 -34.55 -3.84 16.90
C GLU A 96 -33.40 -3.54 15.93
N ALA A 97 -32.25 -4.23 16.08
CA ALA A 97 -31.14 -4.10 15.14
C ALA A 97 -31.53 -4.53 13.72
N LYS A 98 -32.35 -5.59 13.60
CA LYS A 98 -32.91 -6.05 12.32
C LYS A 98 -33.82 -4.99 11.70
N GLU A 99 -34.75 -4.45 12.49
CA GLU A 99 -35.70 -3.46 11.99
C GLU A 99 -35.02 -2.11 11.69
N HIS A 100 -33.98 -1.72 12.45
CA HIS A 100 -33.14 -0.56 12.15
C HIS A 100 -32.48 -0.65 10.77
N MET A 101 -32.19 -1.85 10.27
CA MET A 101 -31.55 -2.06 8.98
C MET A 101 -32.51 -2.25 7.81
N ILE A 102 -33.81 -2.44 8.09
CA ILE A 102 -34.86 -2.71 7.09
C ILE A 102 -35.60 -1.43 6.76
N ASP A 103 -35.97 -1.29 5.49
CA ASP A 103 -36.92 -0.29 5.01
C ASP A 103 -38.12 -1.03 4.42
N ARG A 104 -39.21 -1.12 5.18
CA ARG A 104 -40.40 -1.89 4.80
C ARG A 104 -41.13 -1.32 3.58
N ALA A 105 -40.91 -0.06 3.24
CA ALA A 105 -41.52 0.55 2.05
C ALA A 105 -40.73 0.19 0.79
N ASN A 106 -39.40 0.26 0.86
CA ASN A 106 -38.55 0.22 -0.34
C ASN A 106 -37.77 -1.08 -0.56
N ASP A 107 -37.63 -1.92 0.48
CA ASP A 107 -36.84 -3.14 0.36
C ASP A 107 -37.67 -4.27 -0.25
N PRO A 108 -37.16 -5.02 -1.24
CA PRO A 108 -37.88 -6.14 -1.81
C PRO A 108 -38.01 -7.32 -0.84
N GLN A 109 -39.16 -8.00 -0.92
CA GLN A 109 -39.43 -9.24 -0.19
C GLN A 109 -38.81 -10.46 -0.90
N HIS A 110 -38.79 -10.44 -2.24
CA HIS A 110 -38.32 -11.55 -3.08
C HIS A 110 -37.05 -11.18 -3.85
N VAL A 111 -36.29 -12.21 -4.23
CA VAL A 111 -35.03 -12.04 -4.98
C VAL A 111 -35.30 -11.50 -6.38
N MET A 112 -36.35 -11.99 -7.04
CA MET A 112 -36.79 -11.52 -8.34
C MET A 112 -37.87 -10.44 -8.17
N ASN A 113 -37.90 -9.48 -9.10
CA ASN A 113 -39.00 -8.53 -9.24
C ASN A 113 -40.12 -9.08 -10.12
N ASP A 114 -41.22 -8.34 -10.22
CA ASP A 114 -42.41 -8.70 -11.01
C ASP A 114 -42.12 -8.89 -12.51
N LYS A 115 -40.97 -8.41 -12.99
CA LYS A 115 -40.48 -8.56 -14.36
C LYS A 115 -39.50 -9.72 -14.53
N GLY A 116 -39.37 -10.60 -13.52
CA GLY A 116 -38.47 -11.76 -13.54
C GLY A 116 -36.97 -11.42 -13.48
N LYS A 117 -36.59 -10.16 -13.18
CA LYS A 117 -35.19 -9.75 -13.02
C LYS A 117 -34.78 -9.73 -11.55
N GLU A 118 -33.53 -10.09 -11.27
CA GLU A 118 -32.98 -10.04 -9.92
C GLU A 118 -32.96 -8.60 -9.39
N ASN A 119 -33.42 -8.42 -8.15
CA ASN A 119 -33.38 -7.15 -7.44
C ASN A 119 -31.93 -6.74 -7.12
N LYS A 120 -31.69 -5.43 -7.06
CA LYS A 120 -30.38 -4.90 -6.67
C LYS A 120 -30.13 -5.20 -5.19
N LYS A 121 -28.86 -5.50 -4.84
CA LYS A 121 -28.44 -5.70 -3.44
C LYS A 121 -28.87 -4.53 -2.55
N ILE A 122 -29.41 -4.80 -1.37
CA ILE A 122 -29.78 -3.79 -0.37
C ILE A 122 -28.59 -3.53 0.56
N THR A 123 -27.87 -4.59 0.95
CA THR A 123 -26.74 -4.51 1.87
C THR A 123 -25.47 -5.13 1.29
N GLN A 124 -24.33 -4.71 1.83
CA GLN A 124 -23.03 -5.29 1.58
C GLN A 124 -22.40 -5.72 2.91
N ASN A 125 -22.00 -6.98 3.01
CA ASN A 125 -21.35 -7.51 4.19
C ASN A 125 -19.83 -7.33 4.02
N ILE A 126 -19.21 -6.59 4.94
CA ILE A 126 -17.79 -6.25 4.95
C ILE A 126 -17.19 -6.83 6.23
N VAL A 127 -15.98 -7.38 6.13
CA VAL A 127 -15.26 -7.95 7.28
C VAL A 127 -13.93 -7.24 7.44
N PHE A 128 -13.66 -6.79 8.66
CA PHE A 128 -12.44 -6.13 9.10
C PHE A 128 -11.68 -7.06 10.03
N SER A 129 -10.39 -7.30 9.78
CA SER A 129 -9.58 -8.16 10.65
C SER A 129 -8.20 -7.54 10.88
N PRO A 130 -7.83 -7.27 12.14
CA PRO A 130 -6.47 -6.92 12.50
C PRO A 130 -5.56 -8.15 12.53
N PRO A 131 -4.23 -7.98 12.45
CA PRO A 131 -3.31 -9.09 12.67
C PRO A 131 -3.38 -9.56 14.14
N VAL A 132 -3.37 -10.88 14.36
CA VAL A 132 -3.44 -11.49 15.71
C VAL A 132 -2.35 -10.96 16.65
N LEU A 133 -1.15 -10.72 16.12
CA LEU A 133 -0.02 -10.20 16.90
C LEU A 133 -0.27 -8.81 17.48
N ALA A 134 -1.13 -8.00 16.86
CA ALA A 134 -1.45 -6.67 17.38
C ALA A 134 -2.31 -6.74 18.66
N LYS A 135 -2.90 -7.91 18.98
CA LYS A 135 -3.71 -8.13 20.19
C LYS A 135 -4.70 -6.99 20.46
N VAL A 136 -5.39 -6.56 19.40
CA VAL A 136 -6.35 -5.47 19.45
C VAL A 136 -7.51 -5.85 20.36
N LYS A 137 -7.84 -5.01 21.34
CA LYS A 137 -8.96 -5.23 22.24
C LYS A 137 -10.30 -5.19 21.46
N PRO A 138 -11.31 -6.00 21.83
CA PRO A 138 -12.60 -6.05 21.14
C PRO A 138 -13.28 -4.69 20.99
N GLU A 139 -13.35 -3.93 22.08
CA GLU A 139 -13.94 -2.59 22.14
C GLU A 139 -13.21 -1.61 21.22
N ASP A 140 -11.88 -1.72 21.18
CA ASP A 140 -11.09 -0.85 20.33
C ASP A 140 -11.28 -1.14 18.86
N LEU A 141 -11.38 -2.42 18.52
CA LEU A 141 -11.59 -2.88 17.16
C LEU A 141 -12.96 -2.43 16.64
N LEU A 142 -14.03 -2.64 17.41
CA LEU A 142 -15.38 -2.21 17.06
C LEU A 142 -15.42 -0.70 16.80
N GLU A 143 -14.86 0.09 17.70
CA GLU A 143 -14.85 1.54 17.58
C GLU A 143 -14.01 2.03 16.39
N SER A 144 -12.85 1.42 16.13
CA SER A 144 -12.03 1.76 14.95
C SER A 144 -12.76 1.47 13.64
N VAL A 145 -13.50 0.36 13.56
CA VAL A 145 -14.32 0.03 12.39
C VAL A 145 -15.50 1.01 12.26
N ARG A 146 -16.18 1.32 13.36
CA ARG A 146 -17.30 2.26 13.40
C ARG A 146 -16.88 3.64 12.90
N LYS A 147 -15.80 4.22 13.46
CA LYS A 147 -15.25 5.52 13.04
C LYS A 147 -14.83 5.53 11.57
N THR A 148 -14.17 4.47 11.11
CA THR A 148 -13.75 4.35 9.70
C THR A 148 -14.95 4.40 8.75
N MET A 149 -15.99 3.62 9.06
CA MET A 149 -17.20 3.56 8.24
C MET A 149 -17.98 4.88 8.30
N GLN A 150 -18.12 5.48 9.48
CA GLN A 150 -18.81 6.76 9.66
C GLN A 150 -18.09 7.92 8.94
N LYS A 151 -16.75 7.96 8.98
CA LYS A 151 -15.96 8.96 8.26
C LYS A 151 -16.11 8.85 6.74
N LYS A 152 -16.18 7.62 6.21
CA LYS A 152 -16.29 7.37 4.77
C LYS A 152 -17.73 7.48 4.25
N TYR A 153 -18.71 7.09 5.08
CA TYR A 153 -20.13 6.99 4.74
C TYR A 153 -21.00 7.55 5.89
N PRO A 154 -20.99 8.88 6.11
CA PRO A 154 -21.61 9.48 7.31
C PRO A 154 -23.14 9.36 7.35
N ASN A 155 -23.81 9.32 6.20
CA ASN A 155 -25.28 9.23 6.12
C ASN A 155 -25.81 7.79 5.92
N HIS A 156 -24.95 6.78 6.05
CA HIS A 156 -25.34 5.39 5.84
C HIS A 156 -25.58 4.66 7.15
N ARG A 157 -26.64 3.85 7.19
CA ARG A 157 -26.89 2.91 8.29
C ARG A 157 -26.03 1.67 8.15
N PHE A 158 -25.46 1.21 9.26
CA PHE A 158 -24.73 -0.04 9.30
C PHE A 158 -24.70 -0.60 10.71
N VAL A 159 -24.64 -1.93 10.80
CA VAL A 159 -24.48 -2.63 12.07
C VAL A 159 -23.20 -3.45 12.06
N LEU A 160 -22.56 -3.56 13.22
CA LEU A 160 -21.28 -4.24 13.42
C LEU A 160 -21.37 -5.28 14.54
N GLY A 161 -20.66 -6.39 14.38
CA GLY A 161 -20.56 -7.47 15.36
C GLY A 161 -19.13 -8.02 15.42
N TYR A 162 -18.64 -8.27 16.64
CA TYR A 162 -17.28 -8.75 16.89
C TYR A 162 -17.26 -10.27 17.07
N HIS A 163 -16.39 -10.95 16.32
CA HIS A 163 -16.15 -12.39 16.46
C HIS A 163 -14.69 -12.66 16.82
N CYS A 164 -14.48 -13.55 17.80
CA CYS A 164 -13.17 -14.05 18.19
C CYS A 164 -13.25 -15.57 18.45
N ASP A 165 -13.23 -16.34 17.37
CA ASP A 165 -13.23 -17.80 17.45
C ASP A 165 -11.85 -18.39 17.63
N LYS A 166 -11.74 -19.50 18.37
CA LYS A 166 -10.46 -20.25 18.48
C LYS A 166 -9.88 -20.67 17.12
N LYS A 167 -10.71 -20.80 16.08
CA LYS A 167 -10.31 -21.19 14.71
C LYS A 167 -10.12 -20.00 13.76
N GLU A 168 -10.64 -18.82 14.09
CA GLU A 168 -10.62 -17.65 13.20
C GLU A 168 -9.88 -16.48 13.85
N HIS A 169 -9.30 -15.60 13.05
CA HIS A 169 -8.66 -14.40 13.60
C HIS A 169 -9.74 -13.45 14.15
N PRO A 170 -9.46 -12.62 15.16
CA PRO A 170 -10.42 -11.63 15.62
C PRO A 170 -10.84 -10.76 14.44
N HIS A 171 -12.14 -10.57 14.28
CA HIS A 171 -12.69 -9.80 13.18
C HIS A 171 -14.03 -9.16 13.53
N VAL A 172 -14.34 -8.08 12.83
CA VAL A 172 -15.63 -7.40 12.91
C VAL A 172 -16.36 -7.60 11.59
N HIS A 173 -17.56 -8.12 11.69
CA HIS A 173 -18.55 -8.12 10.62
C HIS A 173 -19.26 -6.78 10.59
N VAL A 174 -19.49 -6.26 9.40
CA VAL A 174 -20.30 -5.06 9.16
C VAL A 174 -21.34 -5.40 8.11
N VAL A 175 -22.62 -5.24 8.46
CA VAL A 175 -23.72 -5.24 7.50
C VAL A 175 -23.99 -3.79 7.12
N PHE A 176 -23.50 -3.37 5.95
CA PHE A 176 -23.60 -1.99 5.47
C PHE A 176 -24.80 -1.82 4.54
N ARG A 177 -25.66 -0.83 4.80
CA ARG A 177 -26.79 -0.52 3.92
C ARG A 177 -26.31 0.33 2.74
N ILE A 178 -26.57 -0.15 1.53
CA ILE A 178 -26.09 0.48 0.29
C ILE A 178 -26.83 1.80 0.02
N ARG A 179 -28.12 1.87 0.32
CA ARG A 179 -28.87 3.14 0.31
C ARG A 179 -28.59 3.91 1.61
N ASP A 180 -28.23 5.18 1.50
CA ASP A 180 -28.21 6.10 2.64
C ASP A 180 -29.63 6.49 3.05
N ASN A 181 -29.73 7.38 4.05
CA ASN A 181 -31.00 7.88 4.56
C ASN A 181 -31.74 8.77 3.54
N ASP A 182 -31.03 9.36 2.57
CA ASP A 182 -31.62 10.17 1.49
C ASP A 182 -32.03 9.32 0.27
N GLY A 183 -31.77 8.01 0.31
CA GLY A 183 -32.07 7.05 -0.76
C GLY A 183 -30.99 6.93 -1.85
N LYS A 184 -29.90 7.70 -1.77
CA LYS A 184 -28.76 7.61 -2.67
C LYS A 184 -27.97 6.34 -2.39
N ARG A 185 -27.51 5.70 -3.47
CA ARG A 185 -26.83 4.40 -3.42
C ARG A 185 -25.32 4.59 -3.43
N ALA A 186 -24.63 4.01 -2.44
CA ALA A 186 -23.19 3.90 -2.44
C ALA A 186 -22.71 2.90 -3.51
N ASP A 187 -21.64 3.26 -4.22
CA ASP A 187 -20.93 2.38 -5.15
C ASP A 187 -19.55 2.05 -4.58
N ILE A 188 -19.47 0.94 -3.83
CA ILE A 188 -18.23 0.51 -3.17
C ILE A 188 -17.30 -0.13 -4.20
N ARG A 189 -16.32 0.64 -4.71
CA ARG A 189 -15.33 0.15 -5.67
C ARG A 189 -14.04 -0.29 -4.98
N LYS A 190 -13.11 -0.84 -5.77
CA LYS A 190 -11.77 -1.21 -5.30
C LYS A 190 -11.00 -0.03 -4.69
N LYS A 191 -11.25 1.19 -5.14
CA LYS A 191 -10.65 2.41 -4.57
C LYS A 191 -11.18 2.63 -3.15
N ASP A 192 -12.49 2.54 -2.96
CA ASP A 192 -13.11 2.72 -1.64
C ASP A 192 -12.64 1.65 -0.65
N LEU A 193 -12.51 0.38 -1.07
CA LEU A 193 -11.95 -0.66 -0.22
C LEU A 193 -10.51 -0.38 0.24
N ARG A 194 -9.70 0.31 -0.58
CA ARG A 194 -8.35 0.74 -0.18
C ARG A 194 -8.40 1.86 0.84
N GLU A 195 -9.27 2.84 0.62
CA GLU A 195 -9.47 3.97 1.55
C GLU A 195 -10.01 3.49 2.89
N ILE A 196 -11.01 2.60 2.89
CA ILE A 196 -11.55 1.97 4.10
C ILE A 196 -10.45 1.18 4.83
N ARG A 197 -9.64 0.39 4.12
CA ARG A 197 -8.51 -0.34 4.72
C ARG A 197 -7.44 0.60 5.30
N THR A 198 -7.21 1.74 4.65
CA THR A 198 -6.25 2.75 5.12
C THR A 198 -6.78 3.46 6.36
N GLY A 199 -8.02 3.94 6.34
CA GLY A 199 -8.68 4.57 7.48
C GLY A 199 -8.75 3.62 8.67
N PHE A 200 -9.10 2.35 8.46
CA PHE A 200 -9.10 1.34 9.51
C PHE A 200 -7.72 1.16 10.17
N CYS A 201 -6.66 1.14 9.37
CA CYS A 201 -5.29 1.08 9.86
C CYS A 201 -4.90 2.33 10.65
N GLU A 202 -5.30 3.52 10.19
CA GLU A 202 -5.06 4.79 10.87
C GLU A 202 -5.78 4.85 12.22
N GLU A 203 -7.05 4.48 12.28
CA GLU A 203 -7.83 4.43 13.53
C GLU A 203 -7.21 3.47 14.56
N LEU A 204 -6.68 2.33 14.12
CA LEU A 204 -5.97 1.41 15.01
C LEU A 204 -4.63 1.97 15.48
N LYS A 205 -3.88 2.66 14.61
CA LYS A 205 -2.61 3.31 14.99
C LYS A 205 -2.81 4.44 15.99
N LEU A 206 -3.88 5.23 15.83
CA LEU A 206 -4.24 6.29 16.78
C LEU A 206 -4.46 5.75 18.19
N LYS A 207 -4.90 4.49 18.31
CA LYS A 207 -5.07 3.77 19.57
C LYS A 207 -3.81 3.05 20.06
N GLY A 208 -2.68 3.22 19.38
CA GLY A 208 -1.39 2.65 19.77
C GLY A 208 -1.10 1.24 19.24
N TYR A 209 -1.92 0.70 18.34
CA TYR A 209 -1.68 -0.63 17.76
C TYR A 209 -0.68 -0.59 16.60
N ASP A 210 0.31 -1.50 16.63
CA ASP A 210 1.31 -1.64 15.58
C ASP A 210 0.77 -2.45 14.39
N VAL A 211 0.06 -1.74 13.51
CA VAL A 211 -0.54 -2.28 12.29
C VAL A 211 -0.10 -1.53 11.04
N LYS A 212 -0.27 -2.19 9.89
CA LYS A 212 0.08 -1.64 8.57
C LYS A 212 -1.05 -1.88 7.58
N ALA A 213 -1.18 -0.97 6.62
CA ALA A 213 -2.02 -1.12 5.43
C ALA A 213 -1.15 -0.82 4.21
N THR A 214 -0.25 -1.74 3.88
CA THR A 214 0.61 -1.56 2.72
C THR A 214 -0.23 -1.70 1.46
N HIS A 215 -0.26 -0.62 0.68
CA HIS A 215 -0.65 -0.67 -0.71
C HIS A 215 0.54 -1.17 -1.49
N LYS A 216 0.52 -2.44 -1.90
CA LYS A 216 1.56 -2.94 -2.82
C LYS A 216 1.59 -1.97 -4.01
N GLN A 217 2.74 -1.30 -4.21
CA GLN A 217 2.96 -0.26 -5.23
C GLN A 217 2.24 -0.62 -6.53
N GLN A 218 1.49 0.35 -7.07
CA GLN A 218 0.68 0.33 -8.29
C GLN A 218 0.89 -0.93 -9.14
N HIS A 219 0.12 -1.98 -8.83
CA HIS A 219 0.06 -3.15 -9.69
C HIS A 219 -0.46 -2.67 -11.05
N GLY A 220 0.44 -2.62 -12.03
CA GLY A 220 0.14 -2.06 -13.35
C GLY A 220 0.80 -0.73 -13.67
N LEU A 221 1.66 -0.10 -12.84
CA LEU A 221 2.42 1.07 -13.32
C LEU A 221 3.31 0.68 -14.51
N ASN A 222 4.06 -0.41 -14.37
CA ASN A 222 4.84 -0.97 -15.48
C ASN A 222 3.95 -1.38 -16.67
N GLN A 223 2.72 -1.83 -16.41
CA GLN A 223 1.75 -2.15 -17.47
C GLN A 223 1.25 -0.87 -18.16
N SER A 224 0.89 0.17 -17.40
CA SER A 224 0.41 1.45 -17.91
C SER A 224 1.49 2.21 -18.69
N VAL A 225 2.76 2.11 -18.28
CA VAL A 225 3.90 2.64 -19.05
C VAL A 225 4.07 1.83 -20.34
N LYS A 226 3.95 0.50 -20.30
CA LYS A 226 3.96 -0.35 -21.50
C LYS A 226 2.78 -0.06 -22.43
N ASP A 227 1.58 0.12 -21.88
CA ASP A 227 0.37 0.43 -22.63
C ASP A 227 0.46 1.82 -23.25
N ALA A 228 0.94 2.82 -22.49
CA ALA A 228 1.22 4.16 -22.99
C ALA A 228 2.24 4.14 -24.12
N HIS A 229 3.29 3.33 -24.00
CA HIS A 229 4.30 3.12 -25.03
C HIS A 229 3.73 2.41 -26.28
N ASN A 230 2.90 1.38 -26.09
CA ASN A 230 2.32 0.60 -27.19
C ASN A 230 1.25 1.37 -27.97
N THR A 231 0.49 2.22 -27.28
CA THR A 231 -0.58 3.05 -27.87
C THR A 231 -0.09 4.43 -28.32
N ALA A 232 1.18 4.78 -28.10
CA ALA A 232 1.73 6.07 -28.52
C ALA A 232 1.91 6.14 -30.05
N PRO A 233 1.69 7.31 -30.68
CA PRO A 233 2.09 7.56 -32.06
C PRO A 233 3.58 7.28 -32.27
N LYS A 234 3.98 6.83 -33.46
CA LYS A 234 5.38 6.45 -33.79
C LYS A 234 6.40 7.51 -33.35
N ARG A 235 6.08 8.80 -33.51
CA ARG A 235 6.96 9.94 -33.15
C ARG A 235 7.14 10.14 -31.63
N GLN A 236 6.19 9.70 -30.81
CA GLN A 236 6.21 9.84 -29.35
C GLN A 236 6.66 8.55 -28.63
N LYS A 237 6.77 7.45 -29.36
CA LYS A 237 7.10 6.15 -28.79
C LYS A 237 8.53 6.15 -28.23
N GLY A 238 8.65 5.88 -26.94
CA GLY A 238 9.95 5.87 -26.24
C GLY A 238 10.51 7.25 -25.91
N VAL A 239 9.73 8.31 -26.13
CA VAL A 239 10.05 9.68 -25.71
C VAL A 239 9.27 9.99 -24.43
N TYR A 240 9.95 10.62 -23.48
CA TYR A 240 9.39 11.00 -22.20
C TYR A 240 9.70 12.46 -21.90
N GLU A 241 8.79 13.12 -21.21
CA GLU A 241 9.00 14.44 -20.61
C GLU A 241 9.65 14.27 -19.24
N VAL A 242 10.69 15.04 -18.95
CA VAL A 242 11.34 15.05 -17.65
C VAL A 242 10.50 15.89 -16.69
N VAL A 243 9.97 15.28 -15.64
CA VAL A 243 9.21 15.99 -14.61
C VAL A 243 10.16 16.52 -13.54
N ASP A 244 11.17 15.73 -13.18
CA ASP A 244 11.99 15.99 -12.00
C ASP A 244 13.28 15.17 -12.05
N VAL A 245 14.37 15.73 -11.52
CA VAL A 245 15.68 15.08 -11.37
C VAL A 245 16.24 15.46 -10.00
N GLY A 246 16.84 14.51 -9.29
CA GLY A 246 17.35 14.80 -7.96
C GLY A 246 18.20 13.71 -7.34
N TYR A 247 18.62 13.96 -6.11
CA TYR A 247 19.43 13.05 -5.28
C TYR A 247 18.77 12.88 -3.91
N ASP A 248 18.15 11.73 -3.68
CA ASP A 248 17.43 11.44 -2.43
C ASP A 248 17.53 9.95 -2.07
N HIS A 249 17.00 9.56 -0.91
CA HIS A 249 16.99 8.17 -0.44
C HIS A 249 16.19 7.30 -1.40
N TYR A 250 16.74 6.12 -1.75
CA TYR A 250 16.13 5.24 -2.75
C TYR A 250 14.65 4.94 -2.44
N GLN A 251 13.77 5.22 -3.41
CA GLN A 251 12.31 5.10 -3.26
C GLN A 251 11.70 6.00 -2.17
N ASN A 252 12.36 7.12 -1.85
CA ASN A 252 12.01 8.06 -0.79
C ASN A 252 11.94 7.42 0.61
N ASP A 253 12.70 6.35 0.81
CA ASP A 253 12.79 5.63 2.08
C ASP A 253 14.05 6.04 2.83
N LYS A 254 13.90 6.84 3.90
CA LYS A 254 15.01 7.41 4.70
C LYS A 254 15.97 6.36 5.27
N THR A 255 15.57 5.08 5.33
CA THR A 255 16.42 3.99 5.80
C THR A 255 17.43 3.51 4.75
N LYS A 256 17.24 3.89 3.48
CA LYS A 256 18.06 3.43 2.35
C LYS A 256 19.08 4.47 1.92
N SER A 257 20.13 4.04 1.24
CA SER A 257 21.15 4.95 0.73
C SER A 257 20.58 5.93 -0.31
N LYS A 258 21.15 7.14 -0.32
CA LYS A 258 20.82 8.17 -1.30
C LYS A 258 21.32 7.78 -2.69
N GLN A 259 20.48 7.96 -3.70
CA GLN A 259 20.75 7.68 -5.10
C GLN A 259 20.17 8.79 -5.97
N HIS A 260 20.71 8.94 -7.17
CA HIS A 260 20.12 9.82 -8.18
C HIS A 260 18.83 9.20 -8.71
N PHE A 261 17.85 10.06 -8.97
CA PHE A 261 16.61 9.68 -9.61
C PHE A 261 16.28 10.61 -10.78
N ILE A 262 15.52 10.07 -11.72
CA ILE A 262 14.87 10.82 -12.78
C ILE A 262 13.40 10.41 -12.83
N LYS A 263 12.50 11.39 -12.79
CA LYS A 263 11.05 11.22 -12.88
C LYS A 263 10.63 11.57 -14.31
N LEU A 264 10.06 10.59 -14.99
CA LEU A 264 9.69 10.71 -16.40
C LEU A 264 8.19 10.56 -16.58
N LYS A 265 7.62 11.34 -17.48
CA LYS A 265 6.21 11.32 -17.86
C LYS A 265 6.07 10.91 -19.32
N THR A 266 5.15 9.98 -19.59
CA THR A 266 4.82 9.59 -20.97
C THR A 266 4.01 10.69 -21.66
N LEU A 267 4.36 11.01 -22.91
CA LEU A 267 3.68 12.07 -23.68
C LEU A 267 2.23 11.74 -24.03
N ASN A 268 1.91 10.46 -24.24
CA ASN A 268 0.59 10.03 -24.67
C ASN A 268 -0.46 10.05 -23.53
N LYS A 269 -0.16 9.39 -22.41
CA LYS A 269 -1.12 9.17 -21.31
C LYS A 269 -0.76 9.89 -20.01
N GLY A 270 0.30 10.70 -20.02
CA GLY A 270 0.74 11.43 -18.82
C GLY A 270 1.18 10.54 -17.66
N VAL A 271 1.46 9.26 -17.91
CA VAL A 271 1.87 8.32 -16.85
C VAL A 271 3.28 8.68 -16.37
N GLU A 272 3.40 8.99 -15.08
CA GLU A 272 4.66 9.31 -14.43
C GLU A 272 5.32 8.09 -13.81
N LYS A 273 6.64 7.99 -13.95
CA LYS A 273 7.45 6.93 -13.33
C LYS A 273 8.83 7.44 -12.94
N THR A 274 9.22 7.14 -11.71
CA THR A 274 10.56 7.42 -11.19
C THR A 274 11.50 6.26 -11.45
N TYR A 275 12.65 6.57 -12.04
CA TYR A 275 13.77 5.65 -12.22
C TYR A 275 14.90 6.06 -11.29
N TRP A 276 15.56 5.05 -10.71
CA TRP A 276 16.66 5.22 -9.77
C TRP A 276 17.91 4.53 -10.29
N GLY A 277 19.06 5.17 -10.16
CA GLY A 277 20.31 4.68 -10.73
C GLY A 277 21.50 5.50 -10.24
N ALA A 278 22.64 4.84 -10.06
CA ALA A 278 23.88 5.52 -9.67
C ALA A 278 24.35 6.48 -10.77
N ASP A 279 24.21 6.06 -12.03
CA ASP A 279 24.76 6.74 -13.20
C ASP A 279 23.89 7.92 -13.66
N PHE A 280 22.69 8.10 -13.09
CA PHE A 280 21.79 9.20 -13.50
C PHE A 280 22.37 10.59 -13.21
N GLY A 281 23.21 10.75 -12.19
CA GLY A 281 23.87 12.04 -11.93
C GLY A 281 24.77 12.45 -13.11
N ASP A 282 25.64 11.53 -13.54
CA ASP A 282 26.57 11.76 -14.65
C ASP A 282 25.81 11.90 -15.98
N LEU A 283 24.80 11.05 -16.22
CA LEU A 283 23.98 11.11 -17.43
C LEU A 283 23.16 12.41 -17.54
N CYS A 284 22.52 12.85 -16.46
CA CYS A 284 21.74 14.10 -16.48
C CYS A 284 22.65 15.31 -16.66
N SER A 285 23.84 15.29 -16.05
CA SER A 285 24.84 16.36 -16.20
C SER A 285 25.37 16.43 -17.64
N ARG A 286 25.73 15.29 -18.23
CA ARG A 286 26.22 15.20 -19.61
C ARG A 286 25.19 15.70 -20.62
N GLU A 287 23.94 15.27 -20.47
CA GLU A 287 22.84 15.63 -21.37
C GLU A 287 22.17 16.97 -21.01
N SER A 288 22.70 17.70 -20.02
CA SER A 288 22.17 18.99 -19.52
C SER A 288 20.66 18.98 -19.26
N VAL A 289 20.16 17.91 -18.63
CA VAL A 289 18.72 17.64 -18.49
C VAL A 289 18.07 18.57 -17.48
N LYS A 290 16.98 19.21 -17.88
CA LYS A 290 16.11 20.04 -17.04
C LYS A 290 14.68 19.52 -17.03
N ALA A 291 13.89 19.96 -16.04
CA ALA A 291 12.46 19.70 -16.02
C ALA A 291 11.81 20.34 -17.26
N GLY A 292 10.95 19.59 -17.95
CA GLY A 292 10.34 19.95 -19.23
C GLY A 292 11.04 19.38 -20.47
N ASP A 293 12.28 18.88 -20.34
CA ASP A 293 13.01 18.34 -21.49
C ASP A 293 12.41 17.04 -22.02
N LEU A 294 12.56 16.81 -23.32
CA LEU A 294 12.18 15.56 -23.97
C LEU A 294 13.39 14.63 -24.07
N VAL A 295 13.30 13.47 -23.43
CA VAL A 295 14.39 12.50 -23.34
C VAL A 295 13.98 11.10 -23.80
N ARG A 296 14.97 10.32 -24.25
CA ARG A 296 14.85 8.87 -24.39
C ARG A 296 15.66 8.19 -23.32
N LEU A 297 15.02 7.24 -22.65
CA LEU A 297 15.65 6.40 -21.63
C LEU A 297 15.59 4.93 -22.04
N LYS A 298 16.76 4.30 -22.15
CA LYS A 298 16.90 2.86 -22.47
C LYS A 298 17.73 2.18 -21.39
N LYS A 299 17.30 0.99 -20.96
CA LYS A 299 18.10 0.12 -20.10
C LYS A 299 18.99 -0.74 -20.98
N LEU A 300 20.31 -0.61 -20.86
CA LEU A 300 21.29 -1.38 -21.64
C LEU A 300 21.51 -2.76 -21.04
N GLY A 301 21.57 -2.85 -19.71
CA GLY A 301 21.85 -4.11 -19.04
C GLY A 301 21.92 -4.01 -17.52
N GLN A 302 22.58 -4.99 -16.92
CA GLN A 302 22.95 -5.01 -15.51
C GLN A 302 24.44 -5.29 -15.39
N LYS A 303 25.15 -4.46 -14.62
CA LYS A 303 26.57 -4.60 -14.34
C LYS A 303 26.78 -4.97 -12.88
N GLU A 304 27.68 -5.91 -12.63
CA GLU A 304 28.15 -6.21 -11.28
C GLU A 304 29.18 -5.18 -10.84
N VAL A 305 28.94 -4.59 -9.67
CA VAL A 305 29.85 -3.61 -9.07
C VAL A 305 30.10 -4.03 -7.62
N LYS A 306 31.38 -4.18 -7.26
CA LYS A 306 31.79 -4.37 -5.86
C LYS A 306 31.74 -3.02 -5.16
N ILE A 307 31.05 -2.91 -4.03
CA ILE A 307 31.03 -1.71 -3.20
C ILE A 307 31.68 -2.01 -1.85
N PRO A 308 32.36 -1.05 -1.20
CA PRO A 308 32.89 -1.26 0.14
C PRO A 308 31.76 -1.51 1.14
N ALA A 309 31.88 -2.55 1.95
CA ALA A 309 30.95 -2.81 3.04
C ALA A 309 31.36 -1.96 4.25
N LEU A 310 30.59 -0.90 4.54
CA LEU A 310 30.86 0.04 5.63
C LEU A 310 30.05 -0.37 6.88
N ASP A 311 30.69 -0.36 8.05
CA ASP A 311 30.00 -0.52 9.34
C ASP A 311 29.35 0.81 9.78
N LYS A 312 28.57 0.80 10.87
CA LYS A 312 27.84 1.96 11.44
C LYS A 312 28.73 3.19 11.71
N ASN A 313 30.03 2.97 11.90
CA ASN A 313 31.02 4.01 12.14
C ASN A 313 31.72 4.50 10.87
N GLY A 314 31.33 4.00 9.68
CA GLY A 314 31.92 4.39 8.40
C GLY A 314 33.26 3.70 8.08
N VAL A 315 33.65 2.69 8.85
CA VAL A 315 34.88 1.90 8.64
C VAL A 315 34.61 0.76 7.66
N GLN A 316 35.50 0.54 6.69
CA GLN A 316 35.35 -0.47 5.65
C GLN A 316 35.75 -1.87 6.14
N HIS A 317 34.82 -2.82 6.08
CA HIS A 317 35.02 -4.25 6.33
C HIS A 317 34.71 -5.06 5.07
N GLY A 318 35.63 -5.03 4.10
CA GLY A 318 35.56 -5.85 2.88
C GLY A 318 34.68 -5.31 1.77
N TRP A 319 34.35 -6.17 0.80
CA TRP A 319 33.65 -5.82 -0.44
C TRP A 319 32.33 -6.58 -0.57
N LYS A 320 31.29 -5.90 -1.06
CA LYS A 320 29.97 -6.48 -1.35
C LYS A 320 29.67 -6.36 -2.84
N THR A 321 29.33 -7.47 -3.49
CA THR A 321 28.88 -7.45 -4.89
C THR A 321 27.43 -6.99 -4.98
N VAL A 322 27.15 -5.99 -5.82
CA VAL A 322 25.81 -5.46 -6.08
C VAL A 322 25.59 -5.28 -7.57
N HIS A 323 24.41 -5.66 -8.06
CA HIS A 323 24.01 -5.41 -9.45
C HIS A 323 23.44 -4.00 -9.60
N ARG A 324 23.97 -3.24 -10.56
CA ARG A 324 23.45 -1.92 -10.95
C ARG A 324 22.90 -1.99 -12.37
N ASN A 325 21.77 -1.32 -12.62
CA ASN A 325 21.25 -1.21 -13.97
C ASN A 325 22.06 -0.17 -14.73
N GLU A 326 22.43 -0.50 -15.97
CA GLU A 326 23.09 0.43 -16.88
C GLU A 326 22.04 1.13 -17.74
N TRP A 327 22.11 2.46 -17.79
CA TRP A 327 21.14 3.30 -18.46
C TRP A 327 21.80 4.11 -19.59
N GLN A 328 21.07 4.23 -20.69
CA GLN A 328 21.35 5.17 -21.77
C GLN A 328 20.28 6.26 -21.72
N LEU A 329 20.71 7.49 -21.54
CA LEU A 329 19.88 8.69 -21.55
C LEU A 329 20.30 9.56 -22.74
N GLU A 330 19.32 10.03 -23.50
CA GLU A 330 19.50 10.93 -24.64
C GLU A 330 18.53 12.10 -24.49
N ASN A 331 19.05 13.34 -24.44
CA ASN A 331 18.22 14.54 -24.52
C ASN A 331 17.99 14.94 -25.98
N LEU A 332 16.74 15.09 -26.39
CA LEU A 332 16.36 15.44 -27.76
C LEU A 332 16.48 16.94 -28.05
N GLY A 333 16.54 17.77 -27.01
CA GLY A 333 16.69 19.22 -27.13
C GLY A 333 18.14 19.70 -27.31
N VAL A 334 19.13 18.83 -27.06
CA VAL A 334 20.55 19.19 -27.07
C VAL A 334 21.28 18.46 -28.21
N LYS A 335 22.01 19.20 -29.04
CA LYS A 335 22.84 18.68 -30.14
C LYS A 335 24.33 18.79 -29.78
N GLY A 336 25.15 17.90 -30.32
CA GLY A 336 26.62 17.95 -30.16
C GLY A 336 27.17 17.33 -28.87
N VAL A 337 26.35 16.62 -28.09
CA VAL A 337 26.82 15.84 -26.93
C VAL A 337 27.55 14.61 -27.43
N ASP A 338 28.78 14.38 -26.95
CA ASP A 338 29.47 13.12 -27.18
C ASP A 338 28.76 11.99 -26.41
N ARG A 339 28.18 11.07 -27.17
CA ARG A 339 27.39 9.94 -26.68
C ARG A 339 28.13 8.63 -26.87
N THR A 340 29.41 8.67 -27.27
CA THR A 340 30.22 7.45 -27.29
C THR A 340 30.16 6.81 -25.90
N PRO A 341 29.80 5.52 -25.81
CA PRO A 341 29.91 4.82 -24.55
C PRO A 341 31.38 4.89 -24.19
N SER A 342 31.74 5.66 -23.16
CA SER A 342 33.09 5.62 -22.62
C SER A 342 33.36 4.16 -22.31
N ALA A 343 34.22 3.53 -23.13
CA ALA A 343 34.60 2.14 -23.01
C ALA A 343 34.85 1.92 -21.54
N SER A 344 34.04 1.04 -20.94
CA SER A 344 33.87 0.95 -19.50
C SER A 344 35.20 1.20 -18.82
N LYS A 345 35.37 2.40 -18.24
CA LYS A 345 36.33 2.51 -17.14
C LYS A 345 35.82 1.43 -16.20
N GLU A 346 36.50 0.29 -16.16
CA GLU A 346 36.42 -0.56 -15.00
C GLU A 346 36.63 0.42 -13.86
N LEU A 347 35.57 0.68 -13.11
CA LEU A 347 35.68 1.40 -11.86
C LEU A 347 36.43 0.44 -10.94
N VAL A 348 37.74 0.33 -11.17
CA VAL A 348 38.70 -0.25 -10.25
C VAL A 348 38.67 0.73 -9.10
N LEU A 349 37.85 0.42 -8.10
CA LEU A 349 37.66 1.24 -6.89
C LEU A 349 38.95 1.39 -6.07
N ASN A 350 40.03 0.69 -6.45
CA ASN A 350 41.38 0.81 -5.91
C ASN A 350 42.31 1.72 -6.74
N SER A 351 41.79 2.44 -7.74
CA SER A 351 42.59 3.48 -8.42
C SER A 351 43.00 4.56 -7.41
N PRO A 352 44.27 4.99 -7.40
CA PRO A 352 44.75 6.09 -6.55
C PRO A 352 43.86 7.35 -6.64
N ASP A 353 43.32 7.65 -7.84
CA ASP A 353 42.45 8.80 -8.06
C ASP A 353 41.10 8.68 -7.34
N MET A 354 40.55 7.47 -7.24
CA MET A 354 39.27 7.23 -6.56
C MET A 354 39.44 7.26 -5.04
N LEU A 355 40.57 6.76 -4.53
CA LEU A 355 40.95 6.90 -3.12
C LEU A 355 41.14 8.38 -2.76
N LEU A 356 41.82 9.15 -3.61
CA LEU A 356 41.99 10.59 -3.43
C LEU A 356 40.64 11.32 -3.46
N LYS A 357 39.75 10.98 -4.40
CA LYS A 357 38.40 11.56 -4.50
C LYS A 357 37.52 11.19 -3.29
N GLN A 358 37.69 9.99 -2.73
CA GLN A 358 37.00 9.55 -1.51
C GLN A 358 37.55 10.29 -0.28
N GLN A 359 38.87 10.46 -0.16
CA GLN A 359 39.50 11.24 0.90
C GLN A 359 39.07 12.71 0.84
N GLN A 360 39.02 13.32 -0.34
CA GLN A 360 38.52 14.69 -0.53
C GLN A 360 37.05 14.82 -0.10
N ARG A 361 36.18 13.86 -0.46
CA ARG A 361 34.78 13.86 -0.01
C ARG A 361 34.65 13.68 1.51
N MET A 362 35.48 12.84 2.12
CA MET A 362 35.52 12.66 3.57
C MET A 362 36.01 13.92 4.29
N ALA A 363 37.00 14.62 3.73
CA ALA A 363 37.48 15.90 4.24
C ALA A 363 36.40 16.99 4.14
N GLN A 364 35.72 17.10 3.00
CA GLN A 364 34.58 18.01 2.82
C GLN A 364 33.44 17.71 3.79
N PHE A 365 33.12 16.43 4.00
CA PHE A 365 32.10 16.01 4.96
C PHE A 365 32.51 16.37 6.40
N THR A 366 33.77 16.16 6.76
CA THR A 366 34.30 16.53 8.09
C THR A 366 34.23 18.04 8.31
N GLN A 367 34.58 18.84 7.29
CA GLN A 367 34.46 20.29 7.33
C GLN A 367 33.00 20.75 7.44
N GLN A 368 32.08 20.17 6.67
CA GLN A 368 30.64 20.47 6.76
C GLN A 368 30.05 20.07 8.12
N LYS A 369 30.48 18.94 8.68
CA LYS A 369 30.07 18.51 10.02
C LYS A 369 30.59 19.47 11.08
N ALA A 370 31.85 19.91 10.98
CA ALA A 370 32.44 20.88 11.90
C ALA A 370 31.74 22.25 11.81
N SER A 371 31.42 22.73 10.61
CA SER A 371 30.69 23.99 10.43
C SER A 371 29.25 23.90 10.94
N THR A 372 28.58 22.76 10.76
CA THR A 372 27.23 22.51 11.29
C THR A 372 27.24 22.43 12.82
N LEU A 373 28.25 21.80 13.42
CA LEU A 373 28.42 21.76 14.88
C LEU A 373 28.74 23.15 15.46
N GLN A 374 29.56 23.95 14.77
CA GLN A 374 29.85 25.33 15.16
C GLN A 374 28.60 26.23 15.05
N SER A 375 27.77 26.06 14.02
CA SER A 375 26.52 26.81 13.90
C SER A 375 25.51 26.40 14.98
N GLU A 376 25.39 25.11 15.29
CA GLU A 376 24.59 24.62 16.41
C GLU A 376 25.08 25.12 17.77
N GLN A 377 26.39 25.20 18.00
CA GLN A 377 26.97 25.79 19.21
C GLN A 377 26.68 27.29 19.31
N LYS A 378 26.84 28.05 18.22
CA LYS A 378 26.52 29.49 18.18
C LYS A 378 25.03 29.76 18.44
N LEU A 379 24.13 28.92 17.90
CA LEU A 379 22.70 28.97 18.19
C LEU A 379 22.40 28.69 19.67
N LYS A 380 23.08 27.72 20.30
CA LYS A 380 22.93 27.42 21.73
C LYS A 380 23.48 28.53 22.65
N THR A 381 24.56 29.21 22.27
CA THR A 381 25.09 30.36 23.03
C THR A 381 24.25 31.63 22.86
N GLY A 382 23.62 31.83 21.69
CA GLY A 382 22.75 32.99 21.43
C GLY A 382 21.44 32.99 22.23
N ILE A 383 20.99 31.82 22.71
CA ILE A 383 19.74 31.69 23.50
C ILE A 383 19.97 31.98 25.01
N LYS A 384 21.21 32.20 25.46
CA LYS A 384 21.53 32.40 26.90
C LYS A 384 21.57 33.86 27.39
N PHE A 385 21.25 34.87 26.57
CA PHE A 385 21.43 36.30 26.95
C PHE A 385 20.19 37.20 26.97
N TRP A 386 18.97 36.67 26.85
CA TRP A 386 17.75 37.48 26.98
C TRP A 386 16.80 36.87 28.01
N GLY A 387 16.98 37.25 29.28
CA GLY A 387 16.08 36.87 30.37
C GLY A 387 16.45 37.52 31.69
N PHE A 388 15.61 38.47 32.11
CA PHE A 388 15.51 39.11 33.44
C PHE A 388 16.44 40.28 33.77
N GLY A 389 16.02 41.47 33.37
CA GLY A 389 16.21 42.71 34.13
C GLY A 389 14.84 43.34 34.40
N ALA A 390 14.22 42.97 35.52
CA ALA A 390 12.97 43.56 36.01
C ALA A 390 13.27 44.52 37.18
N TYR A 391 12.79 45.75 37.03
CA TYR A 391 12.39 46.77 38.03
C TYR A 391 13.26 47.00 39.28
N LYS A 392 13.68 48.27 39.46
CA LYS A 392 13.48 49.01 40.72
C LYS A 392 13.60 50.54 40.54
N ILE A 393 12.50 51.19 40.94
CA ILE A 393 12.23 52.59 41.32
C ILE A 393 12.41 53.66 40.24
#